data_AF-A0A9D4DD05-F1
#
_entry.id   AF-A0A9D4DD05-F1
#
_cell.length_a   1.000
_cell.length_b   1.000
_cell.length_c   1.000
_cell.angle_alpha   90.00
_cell.angle_beta   90.00
_cell.angle_gamma   90.00
#
_symmetry.space_group_name_H-M   'P 1'
#
loop_
_entity.id
_entity.type
_entity.pdbx_description
1 polymer ?
#
loop_
_entity_poly.entity_id
_entity_poly.type
_entity_poly.pdbx_seq_one_letter_code
_entity_poly.pdbx_strand_id
1 'polypeptide(L)'
;MASQFSSLSLGQLRTELRQRNAKLSGRKKELIERLEAYDRNQNFNNCEELMPEFQMQIPATSCYKDVNTDMKMAPFDREKANAYMERFGVEFDQVVTSLYGDKFLLYFRMFS
;
A
#
# COMPACT_ATOMS: atom_id res chain seq x y z
N MET A 1 23.25 -12.84 -34.56
CA MET A 1 22.04 -13.67 -34.45
C MET A 1 20.83 -12.78 -34.66
N ALA A 2 19.95 -13.08 -35.60
CA ALA A 2 18.73 -12.30 -35.79
C ALA A 2 17.77 -12.61 -34.64
N SER A 3 17.26 -11.60 -33.95
CA SER A 3 16.33 -11.81 -32.86
C SER A 3 15.01 -12.37 -33.37
N GLN A 4 14.41 -13.30 -32.62
CA GLN A 4 13.14 -13.96 -32.96
C GLN A 4 11.98 -12.97 -33.21
N PHE A 5 12.08 -11.76 -32.64
CA PHE A 5 11.11 -10.69 -32.78
C PHE A 5 11.32 -9.82 -34.02
N SER A 6 12.48 -9.87 -34.67
CA SER A 6 12.79 -9.05 -35.85
C SER A 6 11.92 -9.40 -37.07
N SER A 7 11.51 -10.67 -37.19
CA SER A 7 10.65 -11.21 -38.24
C SER A 7 9.14 -10.93 -38.00
N LEU A 8 8.75 -10.51 -36.80
CA LEU A 8 7.35 -10.23 -36.47
C LEU A 8 6.86 -8.90 -37.05
N SER A 9 5.56 -8.86 -37.35
CA SER A 9 4.84 -7.63 -37.68
C SER A 9 4.63 -6.75 -36.45
N LEU A 10 4.36 -5.45 -36.65
CA LEU A 10 4.05 -4.53 -35.56
C LEU A 10 2.82 -4.97 -34.73
N GLY A 11 1.83 -5.59 -35.38
CA GLY A 11 0.65 -6.13 -34.70
C GLY A 11 1.03 -7.27 -33.75
N GLN A 12 1.82 -8.24 -34.23
CA GLN A 12 2.30 -9.35 -33.42
C GLN A 12 3.18 -8.88 -32.26
N LEU A 13 4.10 -7.94 -32.50
CA LEU A 13 4.93 -7.36 -31.43
C LEU A 13 4.09 -6.72 -30.32
N ARG A 14 3.00 -6.02 -30.68
CA ARG A 14 2.07 -5.45 -29.69
C ARG A 14 1.30 -6.53 -28.96
N THR A 15 0.89 -7.60 -29.62
CA THR A 15 0.22 -8.74 -28.97
C THR A 15 1.13 -9.39 -27.94
N GLU A 16 2.39 -9.67 -28.30
CA GLU A 16 3.40 -10.23 -27.40
C GLU A 16 3.63 -9.31 -26.18
N LEU A 17 3.78 -8.00 -26.41
CA LEU A 17 3.93 -7.03 -25.31
C LEU A 17 2.67 -6.91 -24.45
N ARG A 18 1.48 -7.07 -25.03
CA ARG A 18 0.21 -6.99 -24.29
C ARG A 18 0.02 -8.20 -23.38
N GLN A 19 0.32 -9.40 -23.87
CA GLN A 19 0.32 -10.61 -23.05
C GLN A 19 1.29 -10.50 -21.86
N ARG A 20 2.36 -9.74 -22.06
CA ARG A 20 3.40 -9.44 -21.08
C ARG A 20 3.12 -8.22 -20.21
N ASN A 21 1.92 -7.61 -20.30
CA ASN A 21 1.57 -6.36 -19.60
C ASN A 21 2.61 -5.23 -19.76
N ALA A 22 3.30 -5.19 -20.90
CA ALA A 22 4.35 -4.24 -21.18
C ALA A 22 3.85 -3.05 -22.01
N LYS A 23 4.61 -1.95 -21.99
CA LYS A 23 4.28 -0.72 -22.72
C LYS A 23 4.20 -0.99 -24.23
N LEU A 24 3.08 -0.61 -24.87
CA LEU A 24 2.80 -0.83 -26.30
C LEU A 24 3.23 0.32 -27.23
N SER A 25 3.64 1.46 -26.66
CA SER A 25 4.06 2.63 -27.43
C SER A 25 5.51 2.48 -27.92
N GLY A 26 5.78 3.04 -29.10
CA GLY A 26 7.14 3.15 -29.64
C GLY A 26 7.26 2.74 -31.10
N ARG A 27 8.47 2.94 -31.66
CA ARG A 27 8.83 2.47 -33.01
C ARG A 27 9.08 0.96 -33.01
N LYS A 28 9.03 0.31 -34.19
CA LYS A 28 9.23 -1.15 -34.31
C LYS A 28 10.50 -1.65 -33.60
N LYS A 29 11.62 -0.93 -33.76
CA LYS A 29 12.90 -1.27 -33.11
C LYS A 29 12.80 -1.23 -31.57
N GLU A 30 12.12 -0.24 -31.01
CA GLU A 30 11.92 -0.10 -29.56
C GLU A 30 11.03 -1.22 -29.01
N LEU A 31 10.02 -1.67 -29.77
CA LEU A 31 9.18 -2.81 -29.37
C LEU A 31 9.98 -4.11 -29.33
N ILE A 32 10.87 -4.32 -30.32
CA ILE A 32 11.75 -5.49 -30.41
C ILE A 32 12.75 -5.49 -29.25
N GLU A 33 13.48 -4.38 -29.06
CA GLU A 33 14.47 -4.25 -27.97
C GLU A 33 13.82 -4.47 -26.61
N ARG A 34 12.59 -3.98 -26.43
CA ARG A 34 11.81 -4.20 -25.21
C ARG A 34 11.53 -5.68 -24.98
N LEU A 35 11.01 -6.39 -25.99
CA LEU A 35 10.76 -7.83 -25.89
C LEU A 35 12.05 -8.62 -25.61
N GLU A 36 13.15 -8.27 -26.27
CA GLU A 36 14.47 -8.89 -26.03
C GLU A 36 15.00 -8.63 -24.62
N ALA A 37 14.85 -7.40 -24.12
CA ALA A 37 15.25 -7.06 -22.76
C ALA A 37 14.46 -7.89 -21.74
N TYR A 38 13.17 -8.07 -21.97
CA TYR A 38 12.35 -8.85 -21.06
C TYR A 38 12.62 -10.36 -21.12
N ASP A 39 12.82 -10.94 -22.30
CA ASP A 39 13.17 -12.35 -22.45
C ASP A 39 14.51 -12.66 -21.75
N ARG A 40 15.49 -11.74 -21.84
CA ARG A 40 16.77 -11.86 -21.11
C ARG A 40 16.60 -11.79 -19.60
N ASN A 41 15.68 -10.98 -19.11
CA ASN A 41 15.50 -10.76 -17.68
C ASN A 41 14.54 -11.78 -17.02
N GLN A 42 13.85 -12.63 -17.80
CA GLN A 42 12.80 -13.55 -17.32
C GLN A 42 11.72 -12.88 -16.45
N ASN A 43 11.49 -11.57 -16.67
CA ASN A 43 10.63 -10.71 -15.86
C ASN A 43 9.12 -11.05 -15.88
N PHE A 44 8.70 -12.10 -16.59
CA PHE A 44 7.29 -12.49 -16.71
C PHE A 44 6.94 -13.82 -16.04
N ASN A 45 7.91 -14.50 -15.44
CA ASN A 45 7.61 -15.64 -14.55
C ASN A 45 7.24 -15.19 -13.13
N ASN A 46 7.27 -13.89 -12.86
CA ASN A 46 6.75 -13.35 -11.62
C ASN A 46 5.27 -13.04 -11.82
N CYS A 47 4.44 -14.07 -11.59
CA CYS A 47 3.31 -13.85 -10.69
C CYS A 47 3.89 -13.00 -9.57
N GLU A 48 3.36 -11.81 -9.28
CA GLU A 48 3.68 -11.17 -8.02
C GLU A 48 3.44 -12.25 -6.97
N GLU A 49 4.51 -12.88 -6.47
CA GLU A 49 4.46 -13.53 -5.18
C GLU A 49 4.06 -12.36 -4.31
N LEU A 50 2.74 -12.25 -4.08
CA LEU A 50 2.15 -11.31 -3.16
C LEU A 50 2.95 -11.54 -1.91
N MET A 51 3.93 -10.66 -1.70
CA MET A 51 4.75 -10.71 -0.50
C MET A 51 3.72 -10.76 0.62
N PRO A 52 3.85 -11.71 1.56
CA PRO A 52 2.88 -11.83 2.63
C PRO A 52 2.67 -10.43 3.21
N GLU A 53 1.40 -10.05 3.32
CA GLU A 53 1.00 -8.72 3.79
C GLU A 53 1.84 -8.35 5.01
N PHE A 54 2.52 -7.21 4.96
CA PHE A 54 3.47 -6.85 6.00
C PHE A 54 2.76 -6.81 7.36
N GLN A 55 3.08 -7.76 8.23
CA GLN A 55 2.54 -7.84 9.59
C GLN A 55 3.49 -7.13 10.56
N MET A 56 3.04 -5.98 11.06
CA MET A 56 3.75 -5.26 12.12
C MET A 56 3.48 -5.94 13.47
N GLN A 57 4.53 -6.34 14.20
CA GLN A 57 4.39 -6.79 15.58
C GLN A 57 4.18 -5.57 16.49
N ILE A 58 2.92 -5.30 16.83
CA ILE A 58 2.54 -4.19 17.70
C ILE A 58 2.70 -4.65 19.16
N PRO A 59 3.55 -4.00 19.98
CA PRO A 59 3.68 -4.32 21.40
C PRO A 59 2.36 -4.16 22.16
N ALA A 60 2.23 -4.86 23.29
CA ALA A 60 1.05 -4.71 24.15
C ALA A 60 0.85 -3.24 24.57
N THR A 61 -0.40 -2.79 24.62
CA THR A 61 -0.79 -1.40 24.96
C THR A 61 -0.31 -0.96 26.36
N SER A 62 -0.06 -1.91 27.25
CA SER A 62 0.51 -1.67 28.59
C SER A 62 1.99 -1.27 28.58
N CYS A 63 2.70 -1.51 27.47
CA CYS A 63 4.12 -1.18 27.32
C CYS A 63 4.35 0.26 26.83
N TYR A 64 3.30 0.98 26.42
CA TYR A 64 3.42 2.37 25.97
C TYR A 64 3.51 3.33 27.16
N LYS A 65 4.46 4.25 27.08
CA LYS A 65 4.74 5.26 28.11
C LYS A 65 5.03 6.59 27.45
N ASP A 66 4.66 7.68 28.13
CA ASP A 66 5.04 9.03 27.71
C ASP A 66 6.56 9.22 27.88
N VAL A 67 7.23 9.59 26.79
CA VAL A 67 8.70 9.73 26.74
C VAL A 67 9.23 10.81 27.70
N ASN A 68 8.41 11.82 28.02
CA ASN A 68 8.86 12.99 28.77
C ASN A 68 8.48 12.93 30.25
N THR A 69 7.45 12.17 30.61
CA THR A 69 6.80 12.26 31.92
C THR A 69 6.71 10.90 32.63
N ASP A 70 7.19 9.81 31.99
CA ASP A 70 7.01 8.40 32.39
C ASP A 70 5.54 8.05 32.74
N MET A 71 4.61 8.85 32.21
CA MET A 71 3.19 8.70 32.46
C MET A 71 2.71 7.45 31.72
N LYS A 72 2.11 6.51 32.45
CA LYS A 72 1.45 5.35 31.87
C LYS A 72 0.24 5.83 31.08
N MET A 73 0.21 5.55 29.78
CA MET A 73 -0.94 5.92 28.97
C MET A 73 -2.09 4.95 29.28
N ALA A 74 -3.15 5.47 29.89
CA ALA A 74 -4.33 4.68 30.22
C ALA A 74 -5.11 4.33 28.93
N PRO A 75 -5.74 3.14 28.84
CA PRO A 75 -6.54 2.77 27.69
C PRO A 75 -7.63 3.82 27.39
N PHE A 76 -7.69 4.23 26.12
CA PHE A 76 -8.76 5.08 25.61
C PHE A 76 -9.99 4.21 25.33
N ASP A 77 -11.10 4.60 25.95
CA ASP A 77 -12.38 3.92 25.75
C ASP A 77 -13.31 4.83 24.94
N ARG A 78 -14.26 4.23 24.24
CA ARG A 78 -15.22 4.92 23.37
C ARG A 78 -16.01 6.00 24.12
N GLU A 79 -16.35 5.73 25.37
CA GLU A 79 -17.06 6.69 26.22
C GLU A 79 -16.23 7.96 26.47
N LYS A 80 -14.91 7.80 26.68
CA LYS A 80 -13.99 8.93 26.86
C LYS A 80 -13.79 9.70 25.56
N ALA A 81 -13.82 9.02 24.41
CA ALA A 81 -13.77 9.64 23.10
C ALA A 81 -14.98 10.55 22.86
N ASN A 82 -16.18 10.04 23.15
CA ASN A 82 -17.42 10.80 23.03
C ASN A 82 -17.40 12.03 23.95
N ALA A 83 -17.05 11.85 25.23
CA ALA A 83 -16.97 12.94 26.19
C ALA A 83 -15.94 14.02 25.78
N TYR A 84 -14.84 13.64 25.12
CA TYR A 84 -13.89 14.61 24.58
C TYR A 84 -14.48 15.39 23.40
N MET A 85 -15.16 14.72 22.46
CA MET A 85 -15.73 15.38 21.27
C MET A 85 -16.90 16.30 21.62
N GLU A 86 -17.71 15.95 22.62
CA GLU A 86 -18.75 16.81 23.18
C GLU A 86 -18.20 18.16 23.65
N ARG A 87 -16.99 18.21 24.21
CA ARG A 87 -16.35 19.48 24.63
C ARG A 87 -16.11 20.44 23.47
N PHE A 88 -15.99 19.93 22.25
CA PHE A 88 -15.77 20.73 21.05
C PHE A 88 -17.03 20.88 20.19
N GLY A 89 -18.18 20.35 20.65
CA GLY A 89 -19.45 20.42 19.92
C GLY A 89 -19.44 19.64 18.60
N VAL A 90 -18.63 18.58 18.52
CA VAL A 90 -18.53 17.72 17.34
C VAL A 90 -19.11 16.35 17.67
N GLU A 91 -20.01 15.85 16.83
CA GLU A 91 -20.55 14.49 16.97
C GLU A 91 -19.83 13.49 16.06
N PHE A 92 -19.82 12.22 16.47
CA PHE A 92 -19.31 11.12 15.67
C PHE A 92 -20.31 10.75 14.56
N ASP A 93 -20.08 11.25 13.35
CA ASP A 93 -20.81 10.79 12.15
C ASP A 93 -20.45 9.32 11.80
N GLN A 94 -21.25 8.65 10.98
CA GLN A 94 -20.97 7.29 10.50
C GLN A 94 -19.63 7.19 9.78
N VAL A 95 -19.26 8.20 8.98
CA VAL A 95 -17.97 8.27 8.28
C VAL A 95 -16.82 8.43 9.29
N VAL A 96 -17.03 9.22 10.33
CA VAL A 96 -16.06 9.40 11.41
C VAL A 96 -15.93 8.10 12.18
N THR A 97 -17.03 7.44 12.53
CA THR A 97 -17.02 6.15 13.23
C THR A 97 -16.30 5.06 12.43
N SER A 98 -16.51 4.99 11.11
CA SER A 98 -15.78 4.04 10.24
C SER A 98 -14.29 4.39 10.15
N LEU A 99 -13.94 5.67 9.99
CA LEU A 99 -12.54 6.12 9.97
C LEU A 99 -11.81 5.84 11.29
N TYR A 100 -12.51 5.92 12.42
CA TYR A 100 -11.96 5.63 13.75
C TYR A 100 -11.82 4.13 14.01
N GLY A 101 -12.76 3.32 13.52
CA GLY A 101 -12.66 1.86 13.61
C GLY A 101 -11.43 1.32 12.89
N ASP A 102 -11.07 1.94 11.77
CA ASP A 102 -9.95 1.54 10.94
C ASP A 102 -8.60 2.16 11.37
N LYS A 103 -8.63 3.23 12.19
CA LYS A 103 -7.42 3.97 12.61
C LYS A 103 -7.43 4.23 14.12
N PHE A 104 -6.82 3.31 14.86
CA PHE A 104 -6.72 3.26 16.32
C PHE A 104 -6.18 4.55 16.94
N LEU A 105 -7.07 5.42 17.43
CA LEU A 105 -6.74 6.43 18.44
C LEU A 105 -6.57 5.72 19.79
N LEU A 106 -5.32 5.53 20.21
CA LEU A 106 -5.02 4.76 21.43
C LEU A 106 -4.99 5.63 22.69
N TYR A 107 -4.63 6.92 22.59
CA TYR A 107 -4.39 7.79 23.74
C TYR A 107 -4.64 9.28 23.42
N PHE A 108 -4.98 10.06 24.45
CA PHE A 108 -5.17 11.52 24.41
C PHE A 108 -4.61 12.14 25.69
N ARG A 109 -3.92 13.28 25.57
CA ARG A 109 -3.38 14.01 26.72
C ARG A 109 -4.42 15.02 27.20
N MET A 110 -5.01 14.73 28.36
CA MET A 110 -5.88 15.68 29.05
C MET A 110 -5.00 16.64 29.86
N PHE A 111 -5.06 17.93 29.54
CA PHE A 111 -4.53 18.97 30.40
C PHE A 111 -5.63 19.34 31.41
N SER A 112 -5.35 19.09 32.69
CA SER A 112 -6.10 19.63 33.83
C SER A 112 -5.69 21.06 34.11
#